data_AF-A0A084XZ36-F1
#
_entry.id   AF-A0A084XZ36-F1
#
_cell.length_a   1.000
_cell.length_b   1.000
_cell.length_c   1.000
_cell.angle_alpha   90.00
_cell.angle_beta   90.00
_cell.angle_gamma   90.00
#
_symmetry.space_group_name_H-M   'P 1'
#
loop_
_entity.id
_entity.type
_entity.pdbx_description
1 polymer ?
#
loop_
_entity_poly.entity_id
_entity_poly.type
_entity_poly.pdbx_seq_one_letter_code
_entity_poly.pdbx_strand_id
1 'polypeptide(L)'
;MSALAPPPGDDPIAAATHALKLKRLAGKTGEMPDQKKGKKTARTVRCKVRLTRSEFLELSKLKKQLARKGVSASKEELVRAGLLLLVHLDRSELKTAIRDVIAPEPATEERK
;
A
#
# COMPACT_ATOMS: atom_id res chain seq x y z
N MET A 1 56.16 -13.87 50.24
CA MET A 1 56.13 -12.50 50.75
C MET A 1 54.85 -11.85 50.25
N SER A 2 54.05 -11.37 51.19
CA SER A 2 52.65 -10.94 51.02
C SER A 2 52.51 -9.68 50.16
N ALA A 3 51.43 -9.61 49.38
CA ALA A 3 50.89 -8.35 48.87
C ALA A 3 49.37 -8.29 49.13
N LEU A 4 49.07 -7.35 50.02
CA LEU A 4 47.80 -6.85 50.54
C LEU A 4 46.70 -6.63 49.49
N ALA A 5 45.53 -7.25 49.69
CA ALA A 5 44.32 -6.90 48.95
C ALA A 5 43.77 -5.54 49.44
N PRO A 6 43.45 -4.58 48.55
CA PRO A 6 42.80 -3.34 48.97
C PRO A 6 41.35 -3.61 49.42
N PRO A 7 40.85 -2.88 50.44
CA PRO A 7 39.48 -3.04 50.92
C PRO A 7 38.46 -2.60 49.85
N PRO A 8 37.27 -3.23 49.78
CA PRO A 8 36.23 -2.83 48.85
C PRO A 8 35.48 -1.64 49.45
N GLY A 9 35.87 -0.45 49.07
CA GLY A 9 35.21 0.77 49.52
C GLY A 9 35.55 1.88 48.57
N ASP A 10 34.51 2.46 47.97
CA ASP A 10 34.56 3.70 47.20
C ASP A 10 35.07 3.60 45.76
N ASP A 11 34.55 2.62 45.00
CA ASP A 11 34.41 2.84 43.56
C ASP A 11 33.07 3.57 43.29
N PRO A 12 33.09 4.90 43.06
CA PRO A 12 31.87 5.69 42.84
C PRO A 12 31.10 5.21 41.60
N ILE A 13 31.78 4.55 40.67
CA ILE A 13 31.18 3.99 39.45
C ILE A 13 30.38 2.73 39.79
N ALA A 14 30.88 1.89 40.70
CA ALA A 14 30.16 0.70 41.17
C ALA A 14 28.90 1.10 41.98
N ALA A 15 28.98 2.14 42.80
CA ALA A 15 27.83 2.67 43.52
C ALA A 15 26.78 3.28 42.57
N ALA A 16 27.21 4.06 41.58
CA ALA A 16 26.34 4.66 40.58
C ALA A 16 25.62 3.62 39.71
N THR A 17 26.33 2.56 39.31
CA THR A 17 25.74 1.47 38.52
C THR A 17 24.73 0.65 39.33
N HIS A 18 24.98 0.41 40.62
CA HIS A 18 24.00 -0.23 41.50
C HIS A 18 22.73 0.63 41.69
N ALA A 19 22.88 1.94 41.87
CA ALA A 19 21.75 2.86 41.96
C ALA A 19 20.92 2.90 40.65
N LEU A 20 21.59 2.85 39.49
CA LEU A 20 20.93 2.80 38.18
C LEU A 20 20.15 1.49 37.96
N LYS A 21 20.70 0.36 38.41
CA LYS A 21 20.03 -0.95 38.37
C LYS A 21 18.79 -0.98 39.27
N LEU A 22 18.87 -0.44 40.48
CA LEU A 22 17.72 -0.35 41.39
C LEU A 22 16.60 0.52 40.82
N LYS A 23 16.93 1.68 40.21
CA LYS A 23 15.95 2.52 39.51
C LYS A 23 15.26 1.80 38.34
N ARG A 24 16.00 1.01 37.55
CA ARG A 24 15.43 0.24 36.44
C ARG A 24 14.52 -0.91 36.89
N LEU A 25 14.80 -1.51 38.05
CA LEU A 25 13.96 -2.55 38.63
C LEU A 25 12.68 -1.98 39.27
N ALA A 26 12.76 -0.79 39.88
CA ALA A 26 11.60 -0.10 40.46
C ALA A 26 10.61 0.44 39.40
N GLY A 27 11.06 0.69 38.17
CA GLY A 27 10.22 1.18 37.06
C GLY A 27 9.51 0.08 36.25
N LYS A 28 9.48 -1.17 36.72
CA LYS A 28 8.93 -2.31 35.98
C LYS A 28 7.54 -2.70 36.46
N THR A 29 6.64 -1.71 36.53
CA THR A 29 5.19 -1.91 36.58
C THR A 29 4.55 -1.15 35.42
N GLY A 30 4.25 -1.90 34.35
CA GLY A 30 3.21 -1.58 33.38
C GLY A 30 3.48 -0.45 32.40
N GLU A 31 4.12 -0.75 31.27
CA GLU A 31 3.75 -0.10 30.01
C GLU A 31 4.10 -1.00 28.82
N MET A 32 3.07 -1.52 28.15
CA MET A 32 3.18 -2.22 26.86
C MET A 32 3.66 -1.22 25.80
N PRO A 33 4.70 -1.52 25.00
CA PRO A 33 5.04 -0.67 23.87
C PRO A 33 4.19 -1.09 22.68
N ASP A 34 2.92 -0.67 22.63
CA ASP A 34 2.16 -0.78 21.38
C ASP A 34 2.49 0.42 20.49
N GLN A 35 3.73 0.45 20.00
CA GLN A 35 4.13 1.35 18.92
C GLN A 35 3.37 0.93 17.66
N LYS A 36 2.15 1.45 17.50
CA LYS A 36 1.51 1.53 16.18
C LYS A 36 2.34 2.48 15.32
N LYS A 37 3.38 1.93 14.66
CA LYS A 37 4.03 2.55 13.53
C LYS A 37 2.95 2.84 12.50
N GLY A 38 2.49 4.08 12.45
CA GLY A 38 1.59 4.56 11.42
C GLY A 38 2.24 4.33 10.07
N LYS A 39 1.83 3.27 9.37
CA LYS A 39 2.16 3.09 7.96
C LYS A 39 1.71 4.37 7.27
N LYS A 40 2.65 5.11 6.68
CA LYS A 40 2.35 6.16 5.70
C LYS A 40 1.70 5.45 4.52
N THR A 41 0.39 5.24 4.58
CA THR A 41 -0.39 4.77 3.45
C THR A 41 -0.25 5.82 2.36
N ALA A 42 0.11 5.39 1.15
CA ALA A 42 0.15 6.28 0.00
C ALA A 42 -1.18 7.05 -0.06
N ARG A 43 -1.12 8.37 -0.24
CA ARG A 43 -2.33 9.21 -0.32
C ARG A 43 -3.18 8.72 -1.49
N THR A 44 -4.27 8.02 -1.18
CA THR A 44 -5.25 7.58 -2.17
C THR A 44 -6.22 8.72 -2.44
N VAL A 45 -6.40 9.08 -3.71
CA VAL A 45 -7.42 10.04 -4.15
C VAL A 45 -8.63 9.27 -4.67
N ARG A 46 -9.84 9.70 -4.30
CA ARG A 46 -11.08 9.09 -4.80
C ARG A 46 -11.39 9.63 -6.19
N CYS A 47 -11.35 8.76 -7.20
CA CYS A 47 -11.88 9.04 -8.53
C CYS A 47 -13.24 8.37 -8.68
N LYS A 48 -14.24 9.08 -9.23
CA LYS A 48 -15.55 8.50 -9.57
C LYS A 48 -15.74 8.59 -11.08
N VAL A 49 -15.85 7.45 -11.74
CA VAL A 49 -16.19 7.34 -13.16
C VAL A 49 -17.63 6.85 -13.26
N ARG A 50 -18.46 7.54 -14.06
CA ARG A 50 -19.81 7.07 -14.40
C ARG A 50 -19.70 6.23 -15.66
N LEU A 51 -20.21 5.01 -15.59
CA LEU A 51 -20.24 4.09 -16.73
C LEU A 51 -21.65 3.97 -17.26
N THR A 52 -21.77 3.85 -18.58
CA THR A 52 -23.02 3.45 -19.23
C THR A 52 -23.33 1.98 -18.95
N ARG A 53 -24.58 1.57 -19.20
CA ARG A 53 -24.99 0.16 -18.98
C ARG A 53 -24.21 -0.80 -19.89
N SER A 54 -23.93 -0.40 -21.13
CA SER A 54 -23.13 -1.18 -22.09
C SER A 54 -21.71 -1.38 -21.59
N GLU A 55 -21.02 -0.31 -21.19
CA GLU A 55 -19.66 -0.36 -20.62
C GLU A 55 -19.59 -1.28 -19.39
N PHE A 56 -20.57 -1.19 -18.49
CA PHE A 56 -20.63 -2.05 -17.31
C PHE A 56 -20.79 -3.53 -17.65
N LEU A 57 -21.57 -3.84 -18.70
CA LEU A 57 -21.73 -5.21 -19.20
C LEU A 57 -20.44 -5.72 -19.84
N GLU A 58 -19.72 -4.88 -20.61
CA GLU A 58 -18.42 -5.21 -21.19
C GLU A 58 -17.37 -5.52 -20.12
N LEU A 59 -17.26 -4.68 -19.08
CA LEU A 59 -16.39 -4.98 -17.93
C LEU A 59 -16.76 -6.31 -17.25
N SER A 60 -18.05 -6.62 -17.19
CA SER A 60 -18.53 -7.89 -16.61
C SER A 60 -18.17 -9.09 -17.49
N LYS A 61 -18.22 -8.94 -18.82
CA LYS A 61 -17.75 -9.97 -19.78
C LYS A 61 -16.24 -10.17 -19.65
N LEU A 62 -15.46 -9.09 -19.62
CA LEU A 62 -14.01 -9.13 -19.45
C LEU A 62 -13.61 -9.83 -18.15
N LYS A 63 -14.27 -9.47 -17.04
CA LYS A 63 -14.06 -10.13 -15.74
C LYS A 63 -14.29 -11.64 -15.82
N LYS A 64 -15.35 -12.09 -16.49
CA LYS A 64 -15.63 -13.53 -16.68
C LYS A 64 -14.55 -14.21 -17.53
N GLN A 65 -14.09 -13.56 -18.60
CA GLN A 65 -13.02 -14.10 -19.45
C GLN A 65 -11.70 -14.25 -18.69
N LEU A 66 -11.35 -13.29 -17.84
CA LEU A 66 -10.17 -13.36 -16.99
C LEU A 66 -10.28 -14.46 -15.92
N ALA A 67 -11.45 -14.60 -15.30
CA ALA A 67 -11.70 -15.67 -14.33
C ALA A 67 -11.53 -17.07 -14.96
N ARG A 68 -11.96 -17.25 -16.22
CA ARG A 68 -11.72 -18.49 -16.98
C ARG A 68 -10.24 -18.77 -17.22
N LYS A 69 -9.40 -17.73 -17.23
CA LYS A 69 -7.93 -17.82 -17.33
C LYS A 69 -7.25 -17.88 -15.95
N GLY A 70 -8.01 -18.03 -14.86
CA GLY A 70 -7.48 -18.10 -13.50
C GLY A 70 -7.16 -16.74 -12.87
N VAL A 71 -7.51 -15.63 -13.52
CA VAL A 71 -7.26 -14.28 -12.98
C VAL A 71 -8.54 -13.72 -12.37
N SER A 72 -8.59 -13.65 -11.04
CA SER A 72 -9.68 -12.96 -10.33
C SER A 72 -9.38 -11.47 -10.23
N ALA A 73 -10.24 -10.63 -10.82
CA ALA A 73 -10.15 -9.18 -10.71
C ALA A 73 -11.52 -8.56 -10.39
N SER A 74 -11.51 -7.53 -9.55
CA SER A 74 -12.64 -6.63 -9.32
C SER A 74 -12.79 -5.65 -10.50
N LYS A 75 -13.97 -5.04 -10.61
CA LYS A 75 -14.23 -4.05 -11.68
C LYS A 75 -13.33 -2.82 -11.53
N GLU A 76 -13.07 -2.40 -10.29
CA GLU A 76 -12.18 -1.27 -10.00
C GLU A 76 -10.74 -1.57 -10.41
N GLU A 77 -10.25 -2.79 -10.15
CA GLU A 77 -8.92 -3.21 -10.61
C GLU A 77 -8.82 -3.25 -12.13
N LEU A 78 -9.87 -3.68 -12.84
CA LEU A 78 -9.89 -3.65 -14.30
C LEU A 78 -9.84 -2.22 -14.85
N VAL A 79 -10.63 -1.31 -14.28
CA VAL A 79 -10.59 0.11 -14.66
C VAL A 79 -9.21 0.69 -14.37
N ARG A 80 -8.62 0.38 -13.20
CA ARG A 80 -7.27 0.84 -12.85
C ARG A 80 -6.20 0.28 -13.78
N ALA A 81 -6.29 -1.00 -14.14
CA ALA A 81 -5.38 -1.64 -15.09
C ALA A 81 -5.49 -1.00 -16.48
N GLY A 82 -6.72 -0.72 -16.93
CA GLY A 82 -6.96 0.02 -18.18
C GLY A 82 -6.32 1.41 -18.15
N LEU A 83 -6.50 2.17 -17.06
CA LEU A 83 -5.86 3.48 -16.91
C LEU A 83 -4.33 3.40 -16.95
N LEU A 84 -3.73 2.40 -16.29
CA LEU A 84 -2.27 2.21 -16.33
C LEU A 84 -1.80 1.81 -17.74
N LEU A 85 -2.58 1.01 -18.47
CA LEU A 85 -2.26 0.65 -19.84
C LEU A 85 -2.26 1.87 -20.76
N LEU A 86 -3.22 2.80 -20.59
CA LEU A 86 -3.27 4.05 -21.35
C LEU A 86 -2.01 4.93 -21.18
N VAL A 87 -1.35 4.86 -20.01
CA VAL A 87 -0.10 5.61 -19.76
C VAL A 87 1.07 5.06 -20.58
N HIS A 88 1.00 3.81 -21.01
CA HIS A 88 2.05 3.16 -21.79
C HIS A 88 1.81 3.21 -23.30
N LEU A 89 0.69 3.77 -23.76
CA LEU A 89 0.40 3.93 -25.19
C LEU A 89 1.18 5.10 -25.79
N ASP A 90 1.50 4.98 -27.07
CA ASP A 90 2.05 6.10 -27.84
C ASP A 90 1.01 7.21 -28.03
N ARG A 91 1.48 8.44 -28.27
CA ARG A 91 0.61 9.63 -28.38
C ARG A 91 -0.47 9.50 -29.44
N SER A 92 -0.17 8.81 -30.55
CA SER A 92 -1.12 8.53 -31.63
C SER A 92 -2.22 7.57 -31.17
N GLU A 93 -1.86 6.46 -30.55
CA GLU A 93 -2.79 5.44 -30.05
C GLU A 93 -3.69 6.01 -28.96
N LEU A 94 -3.12 6.77 -28.02
CA LEU A 94 -3.90 7.44 -26.98
C LEU A 94 -4.91 8.43 -27.58
N LYS A 95 -4.51 9.19 -28.61
CA LYS A 95 -5.43 10.11 -29.31
C LYS A 95 -6.58 9.36 -29.97
N THR A 96 -6.31 8.23 -30.61
CA THR A 96 -7.35 7.39 -31.22
C THR A 96 -8.28 6.83 -30.16
N ALA A 97 -7.75 6.24 -29.09
CA ALA A 97 -8.56 5.70 -28.00
C ALA A 97 -9.47 6.76 -27.34
N ILE A 98 -8.99 8.00 -27.19
CA ILE A 98 -9.82 9.11 -26.67
C ILE A 98 -10.91 9.50 -27.69
N ARG A 99 -10.58 9.55 -28.98
CA ARG A 99 -11.55 9.88 -30.02
C ARG A 99 -12.71 8.89 -30.04
N ASP A 100 -12.42 7.59 -29.94
CA ASP A 100 -13.45 6.55 -29.98
C ASP A 100 -14.45 6.65 -28.81
N VAL A 101 -14.01 7.21 -27.67
CA VAL A 101 -14.87 7.43 -26.50
C VAL A 101 -15.68 8.73 -26.62
N ILE A 102 -15.08 9.81 -27.11
CA ILE A 102 -15.74 11.14 -27.16
C ILE A 102 -16.63 11.28 -28.40
N ALA A 103 -16.18 10.74 -29.53
CA ALA A 103 -16.85 10.79 -30.81
C ALA A 103 -16.89 9.37 -31.39
N PRO A 104 -17.70 8.47 -30.77
CA PRO A 104 -17.92 7.16 -31.35
C PRO A 104 -18.56 7.36 -32.72
N GLU A 105 -17.83 7.02 -33.79
CA GLU A 105 -18.42 6.98 -35.13
C GLU A 105 -19.62 6.02 -35.06
N PRO A 106 -20.82 6.44 -35.49
CA PRO A 106 -21.96 5.55 -35.49
C PRO A 106 -21.61 4.37 -36.38
N ALA A 107 -21.61 3.16 -35.81
CA ALA A 107 -21.43 1.95 -36.59
C ALA A 107 -22.46 1.99 -37.72
N THR A 108 -21.97 2.13 -38.95
CA THR A 108 -22.80 2.06 -40.16
C THR A 108 -23.33 0.64 -40.20
N GLU A 109 -24.50 0.41 -39.60
CA GLU A 109 -25.22 -0.83 -39.75
C GLU A 109 -25.61 -0.92 -41.22
N GLU A 110 -24.83 -1.67 -42.00
CA GLU A 110 -25.26 -2.17 -43.29
C GLU A 110 -26.49 -3.05 -43.05
N ARG A 111 -27.67 -2.43 -43.14
CA ARG A 111 -28.96 -3.13 -43.26
C ARG A 111 -28.89 -4.00 -44.50
N LYS A 112 -28.86 -5.31 -44.30
CA LYS A 112 -29.23 -6.32 -45.29
C LYS A 112 -30.59 -6.88 -44.95
#